data_AF-A0A1B8DL82-F1
#
_entry.id   AF-A0A1B8DL82-F1
#
_cell.length_a   1.000
_cell.length_b   1.000
_cell.length_c   1.000
_cell.angle_alpha   90.00
_cell.angle_beta   90.00
_cell.angle_gamma   90.00
#
_symmetry.space_group_name_H-M   'P 1'
#
loop_
_entity.id
_entity.type
_entity.pdbx_description
1 polymer ?
#
loop_
_entity_poly.entity_id
_entity_poly.type
_entity_poly.pdbx_seq_one_letter_code
_entity_poly.pdbx_strand_id
1 'polypeptide(L)' 'MFDECHTVMESTPDFRPQMQQQGAIFTREVQILFLTATLPKYTEPEFMRIMKFTPEE' A
#
# COMPACT_ATOMS: atom_id res chain seq x y z
N MET A 1 -8.18 -2.69 -7.50
CA MET A 1 -8.63 -1.67 -6.54
C MET A 1 -8.34 -2.21 -5.14
N PHE A 2 -7.71 -1.42 -4.29
CA PHE A 2 -7.40 -1.75 -2.91
C PHE A 2 -8.10 -0.74 -2.02
N ASP A 3 -9.17 -1.21 -1.37
CA ASP A 3 -9.89 -0.42 -0.37
C ASP A 3 -9.24 -0.56 1.00
N GLU A 4 -9.39 0.48 1.82
CA GLU A 4 -8.72 0.64 3.10
C GLU A 4 -7.23 0.31 3.06
N CYS A 5 -6.54 0.84 2.04
CA CYS A 5 -5.15 0.50 1.75
C CYS A 5 -4.18 0.84 2.89
N HIS A 6 -4.53 1.80 3.75
CA HIS A 6 -3.74 2.18 4.93
C HIS A 6 -3.48 1.02 5.90
N THR A 7 -4.33 -0.02 5.90
CA THR A 7 -4.18 -1.19 6.79
C THR A 7 -2.89 -1.98 6.53
N VAL A 8 -2.22 -1.78 5.39
CA VAL A 8 -0.88 -2.33 5.13
C VAL A 8 0.17 -1.80 6.11
N MET A 9 0.00 -0.58 6.62
CA MET A 9 0.91 0.07 7.57
C MET A 9 0.92 -0.63 8.93
N GLU A 10 -0.19 -1.26 9.30
CA GLU A 10 -0.37 -1.99 10.55
C GLU A 10 0.00 -3.47 10.41
N SER A 11 0.35 -3.91 9.21
CA SER A 11 0.63 -5.31 8.93
C SER A 11 1.92 -5.75 9.58
N THR A 12 1.84 -6.82 10.38
CA THR A 12 2.98 -7.50 11.00
C THR A 12 2.97 -8.97 10.58
N PRO A 13 4.06 -9.73 10.85
CA PRO A 13 4.06 -11.17 10.59
C PRO A 13 2.90 -11.94 11.26
N ASP A 14 2.41 -11.44 12.40
CA ASP A 14 1.32 -12.05 13.17
C ASP A 14 -0.06 -11.41 12.89
N PHE A 15 -0.09 -10.25 12.22
CA PHE A 15 -1.32 -9.51 11.93
C PHE A 15 -1.40 -9.11 10.45
N ARG A 16 -2.36 -9.73 9.74
CA ARG A 16 -2.56 -9.54 8.29
C ARG A 16 -1.27 -9.73 7.46
N PRO A 17 -0.50 -10.81 7.63
CA PRO A 17 0.82 -10.97 6.98
C PRO A 17 0.77 -10.94 5.45
N GLN A 18 -0.37 -11.29 4.86
CA GLN A 18 -0.58 -11.23 3.41
C GLN A 18 -0.56 -9.80 2.86
N MET A 19 -0.85 -8.78 3.67
CA MET A 19 -0.84 -7.39 3.23
C MET A 19 0.58 -6.90 2.89
N GLN A 20 1.61 -7.34 3.63
CA GLN A 20 3.00 -7.03 3.27
C GLN A 20 3.41 -7.59 1.90
N GLN A 21 2.74 -8.63 1.41
CA GLN A 21 3.02 -9.23 0.11
C GLN A 21 2.35 -8.47 -1.04
N GLN A 22 1.36 -7.60 -0.77
CA GLN A 22 0.62 -6.88 -1.80
C GLN A 22 1.49 -5.90 -2.59
N GLY A 23 2.46 -5.25 -1.93
CA GLY A 23 3.45 -4.40 -2.61
C GLY A 23 4.29 -5.13 -3.66
N ALA A 24 4.39 -6.46 -3.61
CA ALA A 24 5.10 -7.27 -4.60
C ALA A 24 4.21 -7.74 -5.77
N ILE A 25 2.89 -7.57 -5.67
CA ILE A 25 1.92 -8.03 -6.68
C ILE A 25 1.70 -6.95 -7.76
N PHE A 26 2.08 -5.71 -7.50
CA PHE A 26 1.87 -4.59 -8.40
C PHE A 26 2.86 -4.63 -9.57
N THR A 27 2.40 -5.08 -10.73
CA THR A 27 3.12 -4.97 -11.99
C THR A 27 2.74 -3.67 -12.69
N ARG A 28 3.68 -3.07 -13.44
CA ARG A 28 3.46 -1.81 -14.19
C ARG A 28 2.43 -1.92 -15.32
N GLU A 29 1.96 -3.14 -15.62
CA GLU A 29 1.05 -3.42 -16.74
C GLU A 29 -0.44 -3.28 -16.36
N VAL A 30 -0.74 -3.09 -15.07
CA VAL A 30 -2.11 -2.97 -14.58
C VAL A 30 -2.30 -1.65 -13.84
N GLN A 31 -3.36 -0.91 -14.16
CA GLN A 31 -3.73 0.28 -13.41
C GLN A 31 -4.23 -0.10 -12.01
N ILE A 32 -3.68 0.53 -10.98
CA ILE A 32 -4.01 0.24 -9.59
C ILE A 32 -4.58 1.49 -8.93
N LEU A 33 -5.70 1.32 -8.24
CA LEU A 33 -6.36 2.36 -7.45
C LEU A 33 -6.31 2.00 -5.98
N PHE A 34 -5.74 2.89 -5.17
CA PHE A 34 -5.69 2.83 -3.71
C PHE A 34 -6.72 3.79 -3.12
N LEU A 35 -7.58 3.27 -2.24
CA LEU A 35 -8.63 4.03 -1.57
C LEU A 35 -8.44 3.93 -0.05
N THR A 36 -8.60 5.05 0.64
CA THR A 36 -8.57 5.10 2.10
C THR A 36 -9.26 6.36 2.60
N ALA A 37 -9.89 6.28 3.77
CA ALA A 37 -10.46 7.44 4.45
C ALA A 37 -9.52 8.07 5.50
N THR A 38 -8.53 7.31 6.00
CA THR A 38 -7.89 7.60 7.31
C THR A 38 -6.38 7.73 7.28
N LEU A 39 -5.71 7.57 6.14
CA LEU A 39 -4.24 7.67 6.06
C LEU A 39 -3.76 9.10 6.37
N PRO A 40 -2.95 9.31 7.43
CA PRO A 40 -2.37 10.63 7.70
C PRO A 40 -1.39 11.06 6.58
N LYS A 41 -1.45 12.32 6.16
CA LYS A 41 -0.59 12.83 5.05
C LYS A 41 0.91 12.60 5.29
N TYR A 42 1.38 12.70 6.52
CA TYR A 42 2.79 12.54 6.83
C TYR A 42 3.29 11.08 6.74
N THR A 43 2.39 10.09 6.73
CA THR A 43 2.75 8.67 6.55
C THR A 43 2.61 8.18 5.12
N GLU A 44 2.07 9.00 4.22
CA GLU A 44 1.95 8.69 2.79
C GLU A 44 3.27 8.25 2.14
N PRO A 45 4.44 8.88 2.43
CA PRO A 45 5.71 8.41 1.88
C PRO A 45 6.07 6.98 2.31
N GLU A 46 5.74 6.62 3.55
CA GLU A 46 5.98 5.27 4.05
C GLU A 46 5.01 4.27 3.42
N PHE A 47 3.74 4.64 3.26
CA PHE A 47 2.77 3.83 2.52
C PHE A 47 3.27 3.55 1.09
N MET A 48 3.69 4.57 0.34
CA MET A 48 4.22 4.40 -1.02
C MET A 48 5.45 3.47 -1.05
N ARG A 49 6.34 3.60 -0.07
CA ARG A 49 7.50 2.72 0.10
C ARG A 49 7.10 1.26 0.32
N ILE A 50 6.13 0.99 1.20
CA ILE A 50 5.64 -0.37 1.47
C ILE A 50 4.96 -0.96 0.24
N MET A 51 4.16 -0.15 -0.46
CA MET A 51 3.47 -0.54 -1.68
C MET A 51 4.40 -0.61 -2.89
N LYS A 52 5.70 -0.30 -2.73
CA LYS A 52 6.71 -0.27 -3.79
C LYS A 52 6.30 0.55 -5.01
N PHE A 53 5.48 1.57 -4.76
CA PHE A 53 5.01 2.47 -5.80
C PHE A 53 6.03 3.60 -5.95
N THR A 54 6.56 3.78 -7.15
CA THR A 54 7.36 4.95 -7.49
C THR A 54 6.42 5.94 -8.15
N PRO A 55 6.23 7.15 -7.59
CA PRO A 55 5.54 8.20 -8.33
C PRO A 55 6.31 8.43 -9.64
N GLU A 56 5.59 8.46 -10.77
CA GLU A 56 6.17 8.96 -12.02
C GLU A 56 6.45 10.46 -11.84
N GLU A 57 7.62 10.91 -12.31
CA GLU A 57 8.05 12.33 -12.30
C GLU A 57 7.11 13.24 -13.09
#